data_AF-A0A534IY66-F1
#
_entry.id   AF-A0A534IY66-F1
#
_cell.length_a   1.000
_cell.length_b   1.000
_cell.length_c   1.000
_cell.angle_alpha   90.00
_cell.angle_beta   90.00
_cell.angle_gamma   90.00
#
_symmetry.space_group_name_H-M   'P 1'
#
loop_
_entity.id
_entity.type
_entity.pdbx_description
1 polymer ?
#
loop_
_entity_poly.entity_id
_entity_poly.type
_entity_poly.pdbx_seq_one_letter_code
_entity_poly.pdbx_strand_id
1 'polypeptide(L)'
;MTVWKRAGREPRQLIHEWLASLQKVAAGRGDQVLMRVNRNWIAFRSENQGRAFAEIRPTRHRVEVFILPERRNLSDPAGIARTAPRTQGWDWFRTKFHVVGNGHGKAALSLIRQSYEFPAGRTVRRKAHPRGRQARLDAPVS
;
A
#
# COMPACT_ATOMS: atom_id res chain seq x y z
N MET A 1 8.45 -4.08 -21.13
CA MET A 1 7.63 -2.85 -21.06
C MET A 1 7.12 -2.65 -19.63
N THR A 2 7.22 -1.44 -19.05
CA THR A 2 6.80 -1.16 -17.66
C THR A 2 5.29 -0.94 -17.55
N VAL A 3 4.73 -0.97 -16.34
CA VAL A 3 3.31 -0.65 -16.11
C VAL A 3 3.00 0.80 -16.49
N TRP A 4 3.97 1.70 -16.30
CA TRP A 4 3.84 3.12 -16.64
C TRP A 4 3.63 3.35 -18.13
N LYS A 5 4.39 2.66 -18.99
CA LYS A 5 4.23 2.76 -20.45
C LYS A 5 2.86 2.29 -20.95
N ARG A 6 2.19 1.41 -20.19
CA ARG A 6 0.85 0.87 -20.50
C ARG A 6 -0.30 1.73 -19.95
N ALA A 7 -0.01 2.62 -19.01
CA ALA A 7 -1.01 3.51 -18.42
C ALA A 7 -1.52 4.53 -19.45
N GLY A 8 -2.80 4.87 -19.38
CA GLY A 8 -3.37 5.96 -20.18
C GLY A 8 -2.92 7.34 -19.70
N ARG A 9 -3.19 8.39 -20.48
CA ARG A 9 -2.79 9.78 -20.15
C ARG A 9 -3.39 10.24 -18.81
N GLU A 10 -4.69 10.07 -18.62
CA GLU A 10 -5.41 10.44 -17.40
C GLU A 10 -4.87 9.72 -16.15
N PRO A 11 -4.76 8.38 -16.10
CA PRO A 11 -4.08 7.67 -15.02
C PRO A 11 -2.68 8.19 -14.68
N ARG A 12 -1.85 8.51 -15.69
CA ARG A 12 -0.50 9.04 -15.46
C ARG A 12 -0.54 10.42 -14.82
N GLN A 13 -1.38 11.30 -15.33
CA GLN A 13 -1.55 12.65 -14.80
C GLN A 13 -1.99 12.58 -13.33
N LEU A 14 -3.03 11.79 -13.03
CA LEU A 14 -3.54 11.62 -11.68
C LEU A 14 -2.47 11.09 -10.70
N ILE A 15 -1.68 10.10 -11.12
CA ILE A 15 -0.58 9.56 -10.29
C ILE A 15 0.49 10.62 -10.02
N HIS A 16 0.82 11.46 -11.00
CA HIS A 16 1.76 12.56 -10.81
C HIS A 16 1.22 13.62 -9.85
N GLU A 17 -0.06 13.97 -9.95
CA GLU A 17 -0.71 14.92 -9.03
C GLU A 17 -0.71 14.40 -7.59
N TRP A 18 -0.96 13.09 -7.40
CA TRP A 18 -0.84 12.45 -6.09
C TRP A 18 0.60 12.51 -5.58
N LEU A 19 1.58 12.16 -6.40
CA LEU A 19 3.00 12.17 -6.01
C LEU A 19 3.43 13.58 -5.57
N ALA A 20 3.12 14.61 -6.37
CA ALA A 20 3.47 15.99 -6.06
C ALA A 20 2.83 16.46 -4.74
N SER A 21 1.57 16.08 -4.49
CA SER A 21 0.88 16.40 -3.24
C SER A 21 1.51 15.70 -2.03
N LEU A 22 1.88 14.42 -2.17
CA LEU A 22 2.53 13.65 -1.11
C LEU A 22 3.95 14.14 -0.82
N GLN A 23 4.70 14.56 -1.84
CA GLN A 23 6.03 15.14 -1.67
C GLN A 23 5.99 16.43 -0.85
N LYS A 24 4.97 17.30 -1.06
CA LYS A 24 4.77 18.49 -0.22
C LYS A 24 4.52 18.13 1.24
N VAL A 25 3.66 17.13 1.49
CA VAL A 25 3.37 16.65 2.86
C VAL A 25 4.60 16.03 3.51
N ALA A 26 5.37 15.25 2.76
CA ALA A 26 6.58 14.59 3.27
C ALA A 26 7.70 15.59 3.56
N ALA A 27 7.91 16.58 2.70
CA ALA A 27 8.90 17.64 2.90
C ALA A 27 8.65 18.41 4.21
N GLY A 28 7.39 18.73 4.53
CA GLY A 28 7.02 19.36 5.80
C GLY A 28 7.28 18.51 7.05
N ARG A 29 7.61 17.23 6.87
CA ARG A 29 7.95 16.27 7.94
C ARG A 29 9.42 15.82 7.87
N GLY A 30 10.25 16.46 7.04
CA GLY A 30 11.65 16.07 6.82
C GLY A 30 11.81 14.70 6.17
N ASP A 31 10.82 14.26 5.38
CA ASP A 31 10.81 12.97 4.67
C ASP A 31 10.76 13.20 3.15
N GLN A 32 11.08 12.15 2.39
CA GLN A 32 10.95 12.15 0.94
C GLN A 32 10.07 11.01 0.47
N VAL A 33 9.17 11.33 -0.47
CA VAL A 33 8.34 10.34 -1.15
C VAL A 33 8.90 10.07 -2.54
N LEU A 34 9.30 8.82 -2.76
CA LEU A 34 9.82 8.33 -4.02
C LEU A 34 8.77 7.50 -4.77
N MET A 35 8.76 7.65 -6.10
CA MET A 35 7.99 6.81 -7.01
C MET A 35 8.93 5.78 -7.67
N ARG A 36 8.72 4.49 -7.40
CA ARG A 36 9.46 3.40 -8.07
C ARG A 36 8.55 2.67 -9.05
N VAL A 37 8.94 2.64 -10.31
CA VAL A 37 8.18 1.99 -11.39
C VAL A 37 8.75 0.61 -11.67
N ASN A 38 7.93 -0.44 -11.51
CA ASN A 38 8.27 -1.81 -11.86
C ASN A 38 7.55 -2.26 -13.14
N ARG A 39 7.80 -3.51 -13.54
CA ARG A 39 7.10 -4.13 -14.69
C ARG A 39 5.58 -4.11 -14.52
N ASN A 40 5.09 -4.33 -13.30
CA ASN A 40 3.69 -4.64 -13.02
C ASN A 40 2.96 -3.62 -12.13
N TRP A 41 3.70 -2.79 -11.38
CA TRP A 41 3.14 -1.81 -10.45
C TRP A 41 4.09 -0.63 -10.24
N ILE A 42 3.60 0.38 -9.55
CA ILE A 42 4.33 1.56 -9.10
C ILE A 42 4.24 1.60 -7.59
N ALA A 43 5.35 1.75 -6.89
CA ALA A 43 5.37 1.88 -5.45
C ALA A 43 5.63 3.35 -5.07
N PHE A 44 4.78 3.91 -4.21
CA PHE A 44 5.09 5.11 -3.46
C PHE A 44 5.76 4.72 -2.14
N ARG A 45 6.94 5.25 -1.90
CA ARG A 45 7.80 4.89 -0.77
C ARG A 45 8.19 6.12 0.03
N SER A 46 8.21 5.99 1.35
CA SER A 46 8.83 6.96 2.26
C SER A 46 10.28 6.55 2.46
N GLU A 47 11.20 7.50 2.35
CA GLU A 47 12.62 7.27 2.66
C GLU A 47 12.83 7.08 4.15
N ASN A 48 12.24 7.94 4.99
CA ASN A 48 12.40 7.85 6.45
C ASN A 48 11.82 6.57 7.03
N GLN A 49 10.70 6.07 6.49
CA GLN A 49 10.12 4.79 6.92
C GLN A 49 10.74 3.58 6.23
N GLY A 50 11.60 3.78 5.21
CA GLY A 50 12.26 2.71 4.47
C GLY A 50 11.33 1.77 3.69
N ARG A 51 10.06 2.13 3.45
CA ARG A 51 9.03 1.19 2.96
C ARG A 51 8.05 1.80 1.97
N ALA A 52 7.40 0.93 1.19
CA ALA A 52 6.24 1.31 0.39
C ALA A 52 5.01 1.49 1.28
N PHE A 53 4.26 2.56 1.07
CA PHE A 53 2.98 2.80 1.72
C PHE A 53 1.80 2.75 0.75
N ALA A 54 2.06 2.77 -0.55
CA ALA A 54 1.05 2.47 -1.56
C ALA A 54 1.67 1.75 -2.74
N GLU A 55 0.94 0.78 -3.29
CA GLU A 55 1.24 0.19 -4.58
C GLU A 55 0.09 0.45 -5.56
N ILE A 56 0.46 0.88 -6.74
CA ILE A 56 -0.43 1.46 -7.73
C ILE A 56 -0.29 0.66 -9.02
N ARG A 57 -1.42 0.20 -9.53
CA ARG A 57 -1.53 -0.50 -10.81
C ARG A 57 -2.41 0.32 -11.74
N PRO A 58 -1.81 1.18 -12.58
CA PRO A 58 -2.56 1.87 -13.61
C PRO A 58 -2.88 0.93 -14.78
N THR A 59 -4.03 1.16 -15.40
CA THR A 59 -4.41 0.63 -16.71
C THR A 59 -4.63 1.80 -17.68
N ARG A 60 -5.26 1.56 -18.83
CA ARG A 60 -5.59 2.62 -19.79
C ARG A 60 -6.59 3.65 -19.23
N HIS A 61 -7.52 3.24 -18.36
CA HIS A 61 -8.65 4.07 -17.90
C HIS A 61 -8.88 4.06 -16.39
N ARG A 62 -8.13 3.23 -15.65
CA ARG A 62 -8.33 2.99 -14.22
C ARG A 62 -7.00 2.98 -13.49
N VAL A 63 -7.02 3.42 -12.25
CA VAL A 63 -5.91 3.28 -11.31
C VAL A 63 -6.39 2.42 -10.15
N GLU A 64 -5.82 1.24 -9.98
CA GLU A 64 -6.02 0.43 -8.78
C GLU A 64 -4.90 0.72 -7.77
N VAL A 65 -5.25 0.84 -6.50
CA VAL A 65 -4.32 1.21 -5.44
C VAL A 65 -4.49 0.28 -4.25
N PHE A 66 -3.37 -0.14 -3.67
CA PHE A 66 -3.27 -0.96 -2.47
C PHE A 66 -2.54 -0.16 -1.39
N ILE A 67 -3.08 -0.16 -0.16
CA ILE A 67 -2.56 0.62 0.97
C ILE A 67 -2.53 -0.19 2.27
N LEU A 68 -1.69 0.24 3.20
CA LEU A 68 -1.30 -0.55 4.39
C LEU A 68 -2.42 -0.67 5.42
N PRO A 69 -3.13 0.42 5.80
CA PRO A 69 -4.13 0.34 6.85
C PRO A 69 -5.25 -0.60 6.45
N GLU A 70 -5.78 -1.36 7.40
CA GLU A 70 -7.06 -2.04 7.21
C GLU A 70 -8.19 -1.02 7.07
N ARG A 71 -9.25 -1.41 6.35
CA ARG A 71 -10.39 -0.53 6.07
C ARG A 71 -10.98 0.15 7.31
N ARG A 72 -11.02 -0.56 8.45
CA ARG A 72 -11.55 -0.03 9.72
C ARG A 72 -10.72 1.11 10.33
N ASN A 73 -9.46 1.25 9.91
CA ASN A 73 -8.55 2.29 10.40
C ASN A 73 -8.51 3.50 9.46
N LEU A 74 -9.38 3.56 8.45
CA LEU A 74 -9.43 4.63 7.46
C LEU A 74 -10.67 5.50 7.67
N SER A 75 -10.49 6.81 7.51
CA SER A 75 -11.59 7.73 7.25
C SER A 75 -11.87 7.76 5.76
N ASP A 76 -12.94 7.09 5.34
CA ASP A 76 -13.35 6.92 3.94
C ASP A 76 -14.80 7.38 3.72
N PRO A 77 -15.08 8.70 3.73
CA PRO A 77 -16.44 9.22 3.53
C PRO A 77 -17.00 8.93 2.13
N ALA A 78 -16.12 8.75 1.13
CA ALA A 78 -16.51 8.39 -0.23
C ALA A 78 -16.85 6.90 -0.38
N GLY A 79 -16.55 6.07 0.63
CA GLY A 79 -16.87 4.65 0.64
C GLY A 79 -16.20 3.86 -0.48
N ILE A 80 -15.01 4.25 -0.95
CA ILE A 80 -14.30 3.59 -2.06
C ILE A 80 -13.34 2.48 -1.60
N ALA A 81 -12.96 2.47 -0.32
CA ALA A 81 -12.05 1.50 0.26
C ALA A 81 -12.71 0.11 0.38
N ARG A 82 -11.97 -0.93 -0.01
CA ARG A 82 -12.37 -2.33 0.07
C ARG A 82 -11.23 -3.14 0.67
N THR A 83 -11.54 -4.25 1.31
CA THR A 83 -10.51 -5.17 1.82
C THR A 83 -9.67 -5.70 0.65
N ALA A 84 -8.35 -5.67 0.79
CA ALA A 84 -7.46 -6.25 -0.21
C ALA A 84 -7.53 -7.79 -0.15
N PRO A 85 -7.58 -8.49 -1.30
CA PRO A 85 -7.51 -9.94 -1.34
C PRO A 85 -6.13 -10.40 -0.86
N ARG A 86 -6.10 -11.48 -0.06
CA ARG A 86 -4.88 -12.01 0.57
C ARG A 86 -4.01 -12.87 -0.37
N THR A 87 -4.23 -12.81 -1.68
CA THR A 87 -3.83 -13.90 -2.61
C THR A 87 -3.00 -13.47 -3.82
N GLN A 88 -2.34 -12.30 -3.81
CA GLN A 88 -1.59 -11.84 -5.01
C GLN A 88 -0.25 -11.15 -4.72
N GLY A 89 0.54 -11.62 -3.76
CA GLY A 89 1.88 -11.08 -3.51
C GLY A 89 1.89 -9.69 -2.88
N TRP A 90 0.73 -9.23 -2.41
CA TRP A 90 0.50 -7.94 -1.75
C TRP A 90 0.24 -8.13 -0.25
N ASP A 91 0.66 -9.23 0.35
CA ASP A 91 0.17 -9.73 1.65
C ASP A 91 0.37 -8.77 2.84
N TRP A 92 1.16 -7.72 2.66
CA TRP A 92 1.32 -6.62 3.61
C TRP A 92 0.23 -5.52 3.50
N PHE A 93 -0.44 -5.38 2.36
CA PHE A 93 -1.46 -4.36 2.08
C PHE A 93 -2.82 -4.91 2.46
N ARG A 94 -3.58 -4.14 3.22
CA ARG A 94 -4.83 -4.60 3.84
C ARG A 94 -6.07 -4.03 3.16
N THR A 95 -5.91 -2.93 2.43
CA THR A 95 -7.00 -2.25 1.76
C THR A 95 -6.64 -1.96 0.32
N LYS A 96 -7.63 -2.06 -0.57
CA LYS A 96 -7.55 -1.64 -1.96
C LYS A 96 -8.70 -0.71 -2.32
N PHE A 97 -8.51 0.08 -3.35
CA PHE A 97 -9.56 0.86 -4.00
C PHE A 97 -9.17 1.11 -5.45
N HIS A 98 -10.07 1.72 -6.22
CA HIS A 98 -9.74 2.12 -7.57
C HIS A 98 -10.40 3.44 -7.95
N VAL A 99 -9.79 4.11 -8.90
CA VAL A 99 -10.26 5.36 -9.52
C VAL A 99 -10.45 5.10 -11.00
N VAL A 100 -11.58 5.54 -11.56
CA VAL A 100 -11.89 5.50 -13.00
C VAL A 100 -12.05 6.94 -13.48
N GLY A 101 -11.34 7.29 -14.56
CA GLY A 101 -11.28 8.67 -15.06
C GLY A 101 -10.90 9.67 -13.97
N ASN A 102 -11.57 10.83 -13.94
CA ASN A 102 -11.35 11.88 -12.94
C ASN A 102 -12.20 11.71 -11.65
N GLY A 103 -12.93 10.60 -11.50
CA GLY A 103 -13.80 10.36 -10.34
C GLY A 103 -13.01 10.00 -9.08
N HIS A 104 -13.39 10.54 -7.92
CA HIS A 104 -12.81 10.21 -6.61
C HIS A 104 -11.29 10.43 -6.43
N GLY A 105 -10.61 11.15 -7.33
CA GLY A 105 -9.16 11.39 -7.23
C GLY A 105 -8.71 12.03 -5.92
N LYS A 106 -9.50 12.97 -5.37
CA LYS A 106 -9.26 13.58 -4.05
C LYS A 106 -9.46 12.59 -2.89
N ALA A 107 -10.49 11.76 -2.96
CA ALA A 107 -10.75 10.73 -1.96
C ALA A 107 -9.62 9.68 -1.95
N ALA A 108 -9.19 9.24 -3.13
CA ALA A 108 -8.04 8.36 -3.29
C ALA A 108 -6.76 8.96 -2.68
N LEU A 109 -6.45 10.23 -2.99
CA LEU A 109 -5.30 10.92 -2.39
C LEU A 109 -5.38 10.95 -0.85
N SER A 110 -6.56 11.23 -0.29
CA SER A 110 -6.77 11.20 1.16
C SER A 110 -6.43 9.83 1.77
N LEU A 111 -6.90 8.74 1.15
CA LEU A 111 -6.58 7.38 1.61
C LEU A 111 -5.09 7.04 1.47
N ILE A 112 -4.44 7.47 0.39
CA ILE A 112 -3.00 7.28 0.20
C ILE A 112 -2.21 8.04 1.27
N ARG A 113 -2.62 9.27 1.59
CA ARG A 113 -2.02 10.07 2.66
C ARG A 113 -2.19 9.40 4.03
N GLN A 114 -3.37 8.89 4.35
CA GLN A 114 -3.58 8.12 5.59
C GLN A 114 -2.67 6.89 5.67
N SER A 115 -2.38 6.24 4.54
CA SER A 115 -1.42 5.14 4.47
C SER A 115 0.03 5.59 4.68
N TYR A 116 0.41 6.74 4.12
CA TYR A 116 1.71 7.37 4.36
C TYR A 116 1.93 7.69 5.84
N GLU A 117 0.91 8.24 6.50
CA GLU A 117 0.94 8.62 7.92
C GLU A 117 0.78 7.41 8.86
N PHE A 118 0.48 6.23 8.32
CA PHE A 118 0.32 5.01 9.12
C PHE A 118 1.69 4.55 9.67
N PRO A 119 1.84 4.32 10.98
CA PRO A 119 3.13 3.98 11.56
C PRO A 119 3.60 2.57 11.13
N ALA A 120 4.89 2.42 10.85
CA ALA A 120 5.50 1.16 10.42
C ALA A 120 5.27 0.00 11.43
N GLY A 121 5.27 0.31 12.73
CA GLY A 121 5.10 -0.65 13.83
C GLY A 121 3.68 -1.19 14.05
N ARG A 122 2.65 -0.65 13.37
CA ARG A 122 1.26 -1.17 13.48
C ARG A 122 0.94 -2.29 12.50
N THR A 123 1.88 -2.69 11.65
CA THR A 123 1.73 -3.88 10.81
C THR A 123 1.88 -5.12 11.69
N VAL A 124 0.85 -5.39 12.51
CA VAL A 124 0.58 -6.55 13.35
C VAL A 124 1.83 -7.38 13.67
N ARG A 125 2.32 -7.25 14.91
CA ARG A 125 3.09 -8.31 15.59
C ARG A 125 2.52 -9.65 15.14
N ARG A 126 3.23 -10.37 14.26
CA ARG A 126 2.97 -11.80 14.09
C ARG A 126 3.08 -12.34 15.52
N LYS A 127 1.97 -12.82 16.09
CA LYS A 127 2.07 -13.75 17.23
C LYS A 127 3.06 -14.79 16.75
N ALA A 128 4.28 -14.76 17.31
CA ALA A 128 5.17 -15.89 17.20
C ALA A 128 4.34 -17.06 17.73
N HIS A 129 3.87 -17.93 16.83
CA HIS A 129 3.42 -19.23 17.26
C HIS A 129 4.64 -19.81 17.97
N PRO A 130 4.58 -20.14 19.28
CA PRO A 130 5.57 -21.03 19.81
C PRO A 130 5.39 -22.31 18.99
N ARG A 131 6.29 -22.55 18.04
CA ARG A 131 6.42 -23.88 17.44
C ARG A 131 6.64 -24.78 18.65
N GLY A 132 5.63 -25.61 18.90
CA GLY A 132 5.63 -26.56 19.99
C GLY A 132 7.00 -27.22 20.02
N ARG A 133 7.67 -27.06 21.14
CA ARG A 133 8.80 -27.88 21.55
C ARG A 133 8.30 -29.31 21.42
N GLN A 134 8.69 -29.96 20.33
CA GLN A 134 8.43 -31.37 20.10
C GLN A 134 9.03 -32.08 21.32
N ALA A 135 8.14 -32.65 22.13
CA ALA A 135 8.52 -33.38 23.32
C ALA A 135 9.51 -34.46 22.89
N ARG A 136 10.72 -34.40 23.46
CA ARG A 136 11.60 -35.55 23.49
C ARG A 136 10.84 -36.63 24.26
N LEU A 137 10.40 -37.66 23.56
CA LEU A 137 10.14 -38.95 24.17
C LEU A 137 11.50 -39.62 24.31
N ASP A 138 12.22 -39.26 25.37
CA ASP A 138 13.24 -40.14 25.93
C ASP A 138 12.46 -41.25 26.66
N ALA A 139 12.38 -42.43 26.05
CA ALA A 139 11.88 -43.63 26.71
C ALA A 139 12.97 -44.14 27.68
N PRO A 140 12.64 -44.47 28.94
CA PRO A 140 13.59 -45.05 29.87
C PRO A 140 13.83 -46.54 29.56
N VAL A 141 15.05 -46.94 29.86
CA VAL A 141 15.65 -48.27 29.73
C VAL A 141 14.96 -49.29 30.66
N SER A 142 14.79 -50.51 30.17
CA SER A 142 15.03 -51.76 30.92
C SER A 142 15.43 -52.86 29.93
#